data_AF-A0A4Q6BIL2-F1
#
_entry.id   AF-A0A4Q6BIL2-F1
#
_cell.length_a   1.000
_cell.length_b   1.000
_cell.length_c   1.000
_cell.angle_alpha   90.00
_cell.angle_beta   90.00
_cell.angle_gamma   90.00
#
_symmetry.space_group_name_H-M   'P 1'
#
loop_
_entity.id
_entity.type
_entity.pdbx_description
1 polymer ?
#
loop_
_entity_poly.entity_id
_entity_poly.type
_entity_poly.pdbx_seq_one_letter_code
_entity_poly.pdbx_strand_id
1 'polypeptide(L)'
;MSSAENEKTTERAKIFETVLSSPGMAETCKIILNPSRQAILLLSRMIEQGLETKDGKKGDELLSFLPVEAVNELREVMEEMLKRGGLGQFYERLKTL
;
A
#
# COMPACT_ATOMS: atom_id res chain seq x y z
N MET A 1 -28.99 8.84 0.47
CA MET A 1 -27.54 8.54 0.56
C MET A 1 -26.83 9.89 0.54
N SER A 2 -26.97 10.69 1.60
CA SER A 2 -26.35 10.63 2.94
C SER A 2 -25.15 11.58 2.97
N SER A 3 -25.42 12.86 3.21
CA SER A 3 -24.42 13.91 3.41
C SER A 3 -23.38 13.58 4.49
N ALA A 4 -23.67 12.61 5.37
CA ALA A 4 -22.76 12.09 6.39
C ALA A 4 -21.66 11.14 5.86
N GLU A 5 -21.85 10.48 4.72
CA GLU A 5 -20.81 9.62 4.12
C GLU A 5 -19.69 10.44 3.45
N ASN A 6 -20.03 11.61 2.90
CA ASN A 6 -19.08 12.50 2.24
C ASN A 6 -18.18 13.25 3.24
N GLU A 7 -18.71 13.54 4.43
CA GLU A 7 -17.98 14.19 5.52
C GLU A 7 -16.90 13.28 6.13
N LYS A 8 -17.22 12.00 6.38
CA LYS A 8 -16.25 10.99 6.86
C LYS A 8 -15.11 10.72 5.89
N THR A 9 -15.41 10.71 4.59
CA THR A 9 -14.39 10.52 3.54
C THR A 9 -13.44 11.71 3.49
N THR A 10 -13.97 12.92 3.69
CA THR A 10 -13.20 14.17 3.74
C THR A 10 -12.30 14.26 4.97
N GLU A 11 -12.77 13.83 6.14
CA GLU A 11 -11.96 13.79 7.37
C GLU A 11 -10.79 12.81 7.26
N ARG A 12 -11.04 11.60 6.76
CA ARG A 12 -9.98 10.59 6.53
C ARG A 12 -8.93 11.07 5.52
N ALA A 13 -9.35 11.73 4.45
CA ALA A 13 -8.44 12.32 3.48
C ALA A 13 -7.52 13.38 4.12
N LYS A 14 -8.07 14.26 4.98
CA LYS A 14 -7.30 15.28 5.71
C LYS A 14 -6.30 14.67 6.69
N ILE A 15 -6.68 13.60 7.41
CA ILE A 15 -5.78 12.88 8.31
C ILE A 15 -4.62 12.28 7.52
N PHE A 16 -4.92 11.66 6.38
CA PHE A 16 -3.92 11.06 5.50
C PHE A 16 -2.96 12.13 4.93
N GLU A 17 -3.48 13.27 4.48
CA GLU A 17 -2.68 14.40 4.01
C GLU A 17 -1.77 14.97 5.11
N THR A 18 -2.27 15.08 6.34
CA THR A 18 -1.50 15.52 7.51
C THR A 18 -0.38 14.53 7.85
N VAL A 19 -0.67 13.23 7.78
CA VAL A 19 0.33 12.17 7.94
C VAL A 19 1.43 12.30 6.90
N LEU A 20 1.08 12.46 5.62
CA LEU A 20 2.05 12.52 4.53
C LEU A 20 2.87 13.83 4.51
N SER A 21 2.39 14.88 5.17
CA SER A 21 3.11 16.15 5.35
C SER A 21 3.95 16.20 6.63
N SER A 22 4.01 15.11 7.41
CA SER A 22 4.84 15.03 8.61
C SER A 22 6.34 15.06 8.27
N PRO A 23 7.20 15.67 9.12
CA PRO A 23 8.65 15.64 8.93
C PRO A 23 9.18 14.22 8.75
N GLY A 24 10.12 14.03 7.83
CA GLY A 24 10.69 12.72 7.50
C GLY A 24 9.98 11.95 6.38
N MET A 25 8.71 12.27 6.05
CA MET A 25 7.96 11.53 5.01
C MET A 25 8.43 11.79 3.58
N ALA A 26 9.15 12.90 3.35
CA ALA A 26 9.77 13.23 2.06
C ALA A 26 11.25 12.80 1.96
N GLU A 27 11.80 12.19 3.01
CA GLU A 27 13.20 11.77 3.03
C GLU A 27 13.39 10.48 2.23
N THR A 28 14.49 10.40 1.47
CA THR A 28 14.82 9.21 0.69
C THR A 28 15.36 8.10 1.60
N CYS A 29 14.75 6.92 1.53
CA CYS A 29 15.17 5.74 2.27
C CYS A 29 15.87 4.73 1.35
N LYS A 30 17.09 4.29 1.72
CA LYS A 30 17.76 3.19 1.01
C LYS A 30 17.23 1.85 1.52
N ILE A 31 16.46 1.15 0.70
CA ILE A 31 15.92 -0.17 1.01
C ILE A 31 16.55 -1.20 0.06
N ILE A 32 17.20 -2.23 0.63
CA ILE A 32 17.74 -3.37 -0.12
C ILE A 32 16.85 -4.57 0.17
N LEU A 33 16.26 -5.16 -0.87
CA LEU A 33 15.39 -6.34 -0.82
C LEU A 33 15.91 -7.37 -1.82
N ASN A 34 15.68 -8.66 -1.53
CA ASN A 34 16.06 -9.75 -2.41
C ASN A 34 14.86 -10.66 -2.78
N PRO A 35 13.76 -10.10 -3.34
CA PRO A 35 12.60 -10.89 -3.73
C PRO A 35 12.89 -11.78 -4.95
N SER A 36 12.08 -12.81 -5.16
CA SER A 36 12.11 -13.58 -6.40
C SER A 36 11.66 -12.75 -7.61
N ARG A 37 12.01 -13.20 -8.83
CA ARG A 37 11.51 -12.57 -10.07
C ARG A 37 9.98 -12.56 -10.13
N GLN A 38 9.36 -13.59 -9.58
CA GLN A 38 7.90 -13.71 -9.50
C GLN A 38 7.32 -12.63 -8.59
N ALA A 39 7.87 -12.46 -7.38
CA ALA A 39 7.43 -11.42 -6.47
C ALA A 39 7.61 -10.01 -7.05
N ILE A 40 8.70 -9.75 -7.78
CA ILE A 40 8.89 -8.46 -8.47
C ILE A 40 7.76 -8.22 -9.48
N LEU A 41 7.49 -9.18 -10.37
CA LEU A 41 6.45 -9.04 -11.40
C LEU A 41 5.07 -8.82 -10.78
N LEU A 42 4.73 -9.60 -9.75
CA LEU A 42 3.43 -9.51 -9.09
C LEU A 42 3.27 -8.21 -8.32
N LEU A 43 4.31 -7.77 -7.61
CA LEU A 43 4.29 -6.49 -6.90
C LEU A 43 4.08 -5.32 -7.88
N SER A 44 4.78 -5.32 -9.01
CA SER A 44 4.57 -4.33 -10.06
C SER A 44 3.12 -4.33 -10.55
N ARG A 45 2.54 -5.51 -10.80
CA ARG A 45 1.16 -5.62 -11.26
C ARG A 45 0.14 -5.15 -10.22
N MET A 46 0.37 -5.45 -8.95
CA MET A 46 -0.49 -4.97 -7.85
C MET A 46 -0.47 -3.46 -7.71
N ILE A 47 0.71 -2.83 -7.89
CA ILE A 47 0.83 -1.36 -7.88
C ILE A 47 0.06 -0.77 -9.06
N GLU A 48 0.24 -1.30 -10.28
CA GLU A 48 -0.52 -0.87 -11.46
C GLU A 48 -2.03 -0.96 -11.23
N GLN A 49 -2.52 -2.11 -10.76
CA GLN A 49 -3.95 -2.29 -10.49
C GLN A 49 -4.46 -1.30 -9.42
N GLY A 50 -3.67 -1.04 -8.38
CA GLY A 50 -4.03 -0.07 -7.34
C GLY A 50 -4.23 1.33 -7.91
N LEU A 51 -3.36 1.74 -8.85
CA LEU A 51 -3.49 3.01 -9.56
C LEU A 51 -4.68 3.01 -10.53
N GLU A 52 -4.89 1.93 -11.27
CA GLU A 52 -6.02 1.80 -12.20
C GLU A 52 -7.37 1.82 -11.48
N THR A 53 -7.46 1.21 -10.29
CA THR A 53 -8.65 1.22 -9.44
C THR A 53 -8.97 2.64 -8.95
N LYS A 54 -7.94 3.44 -8.61
CA LYS A 54 -8.11 4.85 -8.26
C LYS A 54 -8.70 5.66 -9.43
N ASP A 55 -8.33 5.31 -10.66
CA ASP A 55 -8.84 5.95 -11.89
C ASP A 55 -10.21 5.39 -12.34
N GLY A 56 -10.86 4.56 -11.51
CA GLY A 56 -12.19 3.99 -11.79
C GLY A 56 -12.19 2.87 -12.82
N LYS A 57 -11.03 2.30 -13.15
CA LYS A 57 -10.93 1.12 -14.03
C LYS A 57 -11.23 -0.16 -13.23
N LYS A 58 -11.78 -1.17 -13.92
CA LYS A 58 -12.02 -2.49 -13.32
C LYS A 58 -10.68 -3.17 -12.98
N GLY A 59 -10.65 -3.86 -11.84
CA GLY A 59 -9.47 -4.56 -11.34
C GLY A 59 -9.02 -5.72 -12.25
N ASP A 60 -7.82 -6.22 -11.98
CA ASP A 60 -7.20 -7.30 -12.75
C ASP A 60 -7.64 -8.67 -12.23
N GLU A 61 -8.30 -9.44 -13.09
CA GLU A 61 -8.69 -10.83 -12.80
C GLU A 61 -7.45 -11.71 -12.54
N LEU A 62 -6.28 -11.35 -13.05
CA LEU A 62 -5.05 -12.12 -12.85
C LEU A 62 -4.65 -12.22 -11.38
N LEU A 63 -4.91 -11.18 -10.57
CA LEU A 63 -4.59 -11.23 -9.14
C LEU A 63 -5.46 -12.24 -8.37
N SER A 64 -6.62 -12.63 -8.92
CA SER A 64 -7.50 -13.62 -8.28
C SER A 64 -6.97 -15.06 -8.39
N PHE A 65 -6.03 -15.31 -9.33
CA PHE A 65 -5.43 -16.62 -9.56
C PHE A 65 -4.08 -16.81 -8.87
N LEU A 66 -3.69 -15.89 -7.98
CA LEU A 66 -2.39 -15.96 -7.32
C LEU A 66 -2.31 -17.14 -6.36
N PRO A 67 -1.24 -17.95 -6.44
CA PRO A 67 -1.00 -19.01 -5.48
C PRO A 67 -0.68 -18.42 -4.11
N VAL A 68 -1.05 -19.14 -3.04
CA VAL A 68 -0.92 -18.69 -1.65
C VAL A 68 0.54 -18.39 -1.31
N GLU A 69 1.47 -19.16 -1.86
CA GLU A 69 2.91 -19.02 -1.67
C GLU A 69 3.41 -17.67 -2.19
N ALA A 70 2.92 -17.25 -3.37
CA ALA A 70 3.28 -15.95 -3.94
C ALA A 70 2.72 -14.79 -3.12
N VAL A 71 1.49 -14.94 -2.60
CA VAL A 71 0.90 -13.95 -1.70
C VAL A 71 1.70 -13.84 -0.41
N ASN A 72 2.19 -14.95 0.14
CA ASN A 72 3.00 -14.94 1.35
C ASN A 72 4.37 -14.28 1.13
N GLU A 73 5.06 -14.61 0.03
CA GLU A 73 6.32 -13.94 -0.33
C GLU A 73 6.11 -12.42 -0.48
N LEU A 74 5.02 -12.00 -1.14
CA LEU A 74 4.70 -10.58 -1.28
C LEU A 74 4.46 -9.89 0.07
N ARG A 75 3.80 -10.56 1.01
CA ARG A 75 3.61 -10.04 2.38
C ARG A 75 4.95 -9.87 3.09
N GLU A 76 5.83 -10.86 3.01
CA GLU A 76 7.17 -10.78 3.60
C GLU A 76 7.97 -9.61 3.03
N VAL A 77 7.93 -9.41 1.71
CA VAL A 77 8.57 -8.26 1.04
C VAL A 77 8.00 -6.95 1.57
N MET A 78 6.67 -6.85 1.72
CA MET A 78 6.01 -5.65 2.22
C MET A 78 6.38 -5.34 3.67
N GLU A 79 6.40 -6.35 4.54
CA GLU A 79 6.82 -6.23 5.93
C GLU A 79 8.29 -5.80 6.04
N GLU A 80 9.15 -6.39 5.22
CA GLU A 80 10.57 -6.06 5.20
C GLU A 80 10.83 -4.63 4.69
N MET A 81 10.08 -4.16 3.68
CA MET A 81 10.11 -2.77 3.22
C MET A 81 9.76 -1.79 4.35
N LEU A 82 8.65 -2.04 5.05
CA LEU A 82 8.21 -1.19 6.16
C LEU A 82 9.19 -1.21 7.32
N LYS A 83 9.77 -2.38 7.62
CA LYS A 83 10.79 -2.54 8.66
C LYS A 83 12.05 -1.75 8.32
N ARG A 84 12.56 -1.88 7.09
CA ARG A 84 13.78 -1.20 6.61
C ARG A 84 13.58 0.32 6.47
N GLY A 85 12.37 0.77 6.17
CA GLY A 85 12.00 2.18 6.19
C GLY A 85 11.69 2.75 7.59
N GLY A 86 11.69 1.92 8.64
CA GLY A 86 11.31 2.36 10.00
C GLY A 86 9.82 2.70 10.15
N LEU A 87 8.98 2.30 9.19
CA LEU A 87 7.56 2.65 9.10
C LEU A 87 6.62 1.56 9.63
N GLY A 88 7.13 0.41 10.10
CA GLY A 88 6.29 -0.72 10.54
C GLY A 88 5.25 -0.33 11.59
N GLN A 89 5.67 0.26 12.72
CA GLN A 89 4.73 0.68 13.77
C GLN A 89 3.79 1.80 13.30
N PHE A 90 4.30 2.71 12.47
CA PHE A 90 3.51 3.81 11.92
C PHE A 90 2.38 3.29 11.02
N TYR A 91 2.70 2.36 10.14
CA TYR A 91 1.75 1.74 9.23
C TYR A 91 0.66 0.95 9.97
N GLU A 92 1.01 0.22 11.04
CA GLU A 92 0.00 -0.46 11.86
C GLU A 92 -0.96 0.52 12.54
N ARG A 93 -0.45 1.65 13.06
CA ARG A 93 -1.33 2.71 13.60
C ARG A 93 -2.22 3.31 12.51
N LEU A 94 -1.68 3.51 11.32
CA LEU A 94 -2.42 4.06 10.18
C LEU A 94 -3.61 3.17 9.77
N LYS A 95 -3.46 1.84 9.84
CA LYS A 95 -4.55 0.88 9.55
C LYS A 95 -5.72 0.95 10.55
N THR A 96 -5.49 1.51 11.74
CA THR A 96 -6.52 1.59 12.80
C THR A 96 -7.40 2.84 12.73
N LEU A 97 -7.13 3.75 11.78
CA LEU A 97 -7.88 4.99 11.50
C LEU A 97 -8.97 4.75 10.42
#